data_AF-A0A422QKD5-F1
#
_entry.id   AF-A0A422QKD5-F1
#
_cell.length_a   1.000
_cell.length_b   1.000
_cell.length_c   1.000
_cell.angle_alpha   90.00
_cell.angle_beta   90.00
_cell.angle_gamma   90.00
#
_symmetry.space_group_name_H-M   'P 1'
#
loop_
_entity.id
_entity.type
_entity.pdbx_description
1 polymer ?
#
loop_
_entity_poly.entity_id
_entity_poly.type
_entity_poly.pdbx_seq_one_letter_code
_entity_poly.pdbx_strand_id
1 'polypeptide(L)'
;MNKISRLLAAVLSTAFFTQAALAAQIGNADVIKLLGAGMPEEVVLQAIEAGNGKFDTSANALIALKAKGATPNILKAILAAATSGEKPSSAAQAKSSSSSSYNPEEITLVLDGQSSSLQYIIPQTRTAARALGFGGMATYATLSGEKAQRRIAGNPEFIVSVPRNAQANNYLTLANFAVRNNGTREVMTGGGYMSYSSGINKSRVVPVTIEPLADQSAARDGFILHKITPVSPMVKGEYALVLYTGEMRTSGFFTQAANSYFDFGVD
;
A
#
# COMPACT_ATOMS: atom_id res chain seq x y z
N MET A 1 74.36 -44.28 -8.44
CA MET A 1 73.95 -44.69 -9.80
C MET A 1 73.10 -43.58 -10.40
N ASN A 2 73.64 -43.02 -11.48
CA ASN A 2 73.05 -42.32 -12.63
C ASN A 2 71.72 -41.54 -12.53
N LYS A 3 71.89 -40.26 -12.90
CA LYS A 3 70.97 -39.22 -13.37
C LYS A 3 69.89 -39.71 -14.34
N ILE A 4 68.75 -39.00 -14.37
CA ILE A 4 67.94 -38.49 -15.52
C ILE A 4 66.67 -37.87 -14.84
N SER A 5 66.56 -36.57 -14.55
CA SER A 5 66.29 -35.41 -15.41
C SER A 5 65.07 -35.58 -16.34
N ARG A 6 63.94 -34.90 -16.03
CA ARG A 6 63.40 -33.74 -16.78
C ARG A 6 61.88 -33.52 -16.65
N LEU A 7 61.52 -32.26 -16.28
CA LEU A 7 60.35 -31.45 -16.68
C LEU A 7 58.95 -32.02 -16.32
N LEU A 8 57.90 -31.27 -15.96
CA LEU A 8 57.49 -29.91 -16.29
C LEU A 8 56.31 -29.49 -15.36
N ALA A 9 56.28 -28.20 -15.02
CA ALA A 9 55.12 -27.31 -14.84
C ALA A 9 53.90 -27.68 -13.95
N ALA A 10 53.68 -26.77 -13.00
CA ALA A 10 52.41 -26.07 -12.71
C ALA A 10 51.28 -26.94 -12.10
N VAL A 11 50.59 -26.55 -11.04
CA VAL A 11 49.89 -25.27 -10.82
C VAL A 11 49.61 -25.13 -9.32
N LEU A 12 49.79 -23.90 -8.84
CA LEU A 12 49.35 -23.37 -7.56
C LEU A 12 47.84 -23.58 -7.35
N SER A 13 47.40 -24.23 -6.28
CA SER A 13 46.00 -24.22 -5.87
C SER A 13 45.87 -24.12 -4.36
N THR A 14 45.82 -22.87 -3.92
CA THR A 14 45.21 -22.39 -2.68
C THR A 14 43.78 -22.90 -2.57
N ALA A 15 43.50 -23.85 -1.67
CA ALA A 15 42.16 -24.11 -1.20
C ALA A 15 41.85 -23.12 -0.06
N PHE A 16 41.35 -21.94 -0.43
CA PHE A 16 40.56 -21.11 0.48
C PHE A 16 39.36 -21.95 0.90
N PHE A 17 39.27 -22.29 2.19
CA PHE A 17 38.03 -22.76 2.79
C PHE A 17 37.02 -21.61 2.73
N THR A 18 36.23 -21.56 1.67
CA THR A 18 34.98 -20.79 1.64
C THR A 18 34.00 -21.51 2.56
N GLN A 19 33.94 -21.09 3.82
CA GLN A 19 32.83 -21.43 4.70
C GLN A 19 31.62 -20.64 4.23
N ALA A 20 30.92 -21.19 3.22
CA ALA A 20 29.58 -20.77 2.89
C ALA A 20 28.72 -21.06 4.12
N ALA A 21 28.37 -20.02 4.87
CA ALA A 21 27.26 -20.09 5.80
C ALA A 21 26.04 -20.48 4.97
N LEU A 22 25.62 -21.75 5.07
CA LEU A 22 24.27 -22.14 4.70
C LEU A 22 23.36 -21.28 5.59
N ALA A 23 22.79 -20.23 5.01
CA ALA A 23 21.71 -19.49 5.63
C ALA A 23 20.61 -20.52 5.91
N ALA A 24 20.46 -20.90 7.18
CA ALA A 24 19.40 -21.80 7.59
C ALA A 24 18.08 -21.13 7.20
N GLN A 25 17.37 -21.76 6.28
CA GLN A 25 16.12 -21.24 5.76
C GLN A 25 15.08 -21.33 6.88
N ILE A 26 14.74 -20.20 7.49
CA ILE A 26 13.74 -20.15 8.56
C ILE A 26 12.34 -20.16 7.95
N GLY A 27 11.45 -21.05 8.41
CA GLY A 27 10.06 -21.11 7.93
C GLY A 27 9.03 -20.88 9.04
N ASN A 28 7.75 -20.90 8.68
CA ASN A 28 6.64 -20.80 9.65
C ASN A 28 6.75 -21.81 10.79
N ALA A 29 7.20 -23.04 10.49
CA ALA A 29 7.40 -24.08 11.48
C ALA A 29 8.48 -23.74 12.51
N ASP A 30 9.51 -23.00 12.11
CA ASP A 30 10.62 -22.61 12.99
C ASP A 30 10.23 -21.41 13.86
N VAL A 31 9.44 -20.47 13.31
CA VAL A 31 8.82 -19.41 14.12
C VAL A 31 7.91 -20.01 15.19
N ILE A 32 7.10 -21.02 14.85
CA ILE A 32 6.25 -21.73 15.82
C ILE A 32 7.09 -22.41 16.91
N LYS A 33 8.25 -22.99 16.57
CA LYS A 33 9.16 -23.59 17.57
C LYS A 33 9.78 -22.54 18.49
N LEU A 34 10.21 -21.40 17.95
CA LEU A 34 10.80 -20.31 18.75
C LEU A 34 9.79 -19.71 19.72
N LEU A 35 8.55 -19.51 19.27
CA LEU A 35 7.43 -19.08 20.12
C LEU A 35 7.09 -20.13 21.18
N GLY A 36 7.03 -21.41 20.78
CA GLY A 36 6.79 -22.53 21.70
C GLY A 36 7.91 -22.73 22.73
N ALA A 37 9.13 -22.31 22.41
CA ALA A 37 10.28 -22.31 23.32
C ALA A 37 10.32 -21.09 24.26
N GLY A 38 9.37 -20.15 24.14
CA GLY A 38 9.29 -18.95 24.98
C GLY A 38 10.36 -17.91 24.68
N MET A 39 10.88 -17.86 23.45
CA MET A 39 11.89 -16.88 23.06
C MET A 39 11.31 -15.45 23.07
N PRO A 40 12.11 -14.43 23.45
CA PRO A 40 11.69 -13.03 23.39
C PRO A 40 11.28 -12.61 21.99
N GLU A 41 10.29 -11.71 21.89
CA GLU A 41 9.74 -11.23 20.62
C GLU A 41 10.83 -10.63 19.72
N GLU A 42 11.79 -9.88 20.27
CA GLU A 42 12.87 -9.29 19.47
C GLU A 42 13.77 -10.37 18.82
N VAL A 43 13.99 -11.50 19.49
CA VAL A 43 14.80 -12.61 18.98
C VAL A 43 14.08 -13.30 17.82
N VAL A 44 12.76 -13.46 17.93
CA VAL A 44 11.95 -14.04 16.85
C VAL A 44 11.90 -13.13 15.63
N LEU A 45 11.77 -11.81 15.83
CA LEU A 45 11.80 -10.82 14.76
C LEU A 45 13.16 -10.81 14.04
N GLN A 46 14.26 -10.80 14.79
CA GLN A 46 15.61 -10.83 14.22
C GLN A 46 15.87 -12.12 13.44
N ALA A 47 15.34 -13.26 13.90
CA ALA A 47 15.45 -14.52 13.19
C ALA A 47 14.68 -14.51 11.85
N ILE A 48 13.49 -13.88 11.82
CA ILE A 48 12.68 -13.69 10.61
C ILE A 48 13.39 -12.76 9.61
N GLU A 49 14.00 -11.68 10.09
CA GLU A 49 14.72 -10.72 9.25
C GLU A 49 16.05 -11.28 8.70
N ALA A 50 16.77 -12.06 9.51
CA ALA A 50 18.06 -12.63 9.14
C ALA A 50 17.94 -13.87 8.24
N GLY A 51 16.79 -14.55 8.26
CA GLY A 51 16.58 -15.78 7.50
C GLY A 51 16.02 -15.51 6.10
N ASN A 52 16.64 -16.11 5.07
CA ASN A 52 16.12 -16.13 3.69
C ASN A 52 14.97 -17.15 3.53
N GLY A 53 14.05 -17.15 4.48
CA GLY A 53 12.93 -18.05 4.62
C GLY A 53 11.85 -17.90 3.55
N LYS A 54 11.23 -19.01 3.12
CA LYS A 54 9.93 -18.96 2.43
C LYS A 54 8.84 -19.10 3.48
N PHE A 55 8.17 -17.99 3.78
CA PHE A 55 7.04 -17.99 4.71
C PHE A 55 5.72 -18.20 3.95
N ASP A 56 4.87 -19.06 4.50
CA ASP A 56 3.51 -19.25 3.98
C ASP A 56 2.60 -18.18 4.62
N THR A 57 2.12 -17.25 3.79
CA THR A 57 1.26 -16.12 4.19
C THR A 57 -0.22 -16.40 3.98
N SER A 58 -0.60 -17.66 3.69
CA SER A 58 -2.00 -18.07 3.61
C SER A 58 -2.73 -17.85 4.92
N ALA A 59 -4.05 -17.63 4.85
CA ALA A 59 -4.88 -17.37 6.03
C ALA A 59 -4.74 -18.47 7.10
N ASN A 60 -4.71 -19.74 6.68
CA ASN A 60 -4.56 -20.88 7.59
C ASN A 60 -3.20 -20.86 8.31
N ALA A 61 -2.13 -20.48 7.61
CA ALA A 61 -0.79 -20.37 8.18
C ALA A 61 -0.67 -19.21 9.18
N LEU A 62 -1.22 -18.03 8.85
CA LEU A 62 -1.24 -16.88 9.75
C LEU A 62 -2.11 -17.12 10.99
N ILE A 63 -3.23 -17.84 10.85
CA ILE A 63 -4.07 -18.28 11.97
C ILE A 63 -3.29 -19.25 12.87
N ALA A 64 -2.57 -20.22 12.30
CA ALA A 64 -1.76 -21.17 13.06
C ALA A 64 -0.63 -20.48 13.84
N LEU A 65 0.02 -19.48 13.25
CA LEU A 65 1.03 -18.65 13.91
C LEU A 65 0.44 -17.83 15.06
N LYS A 66 -0.71 -17.18 14.83
CA LYS A 66 -1.41 -16.42 15.88
C LYS A 66 -1.87 -17.31 17.03
N ALA A 67 -2.36 -18.52 16.73
CA ALA A 67 -2.76 -19.51 17.74
C ALA A 67 -1.58 -20.00 18.60
N LYS A 68 -0.34 -19.82 18.14
CA LYS A 68 0.90 -20.15 18.86
C LYS A 68 1.58 -18.95 19.51
N GLY A 69 0.90 -17.80 19.57
CA GLY A 69 1.38 -16.62 20.30
C GLY A 69 2.14 -15.62 19.44
N ALA A 70 2.09 -15.73 18.10
CA ALA A 70 2.68 -14.71 17.24
C ALA A 70 1.96 -13.37 17.42
N THR A 71 2.72 -12.34 17.77
CA THR A 71 2.22 -10.96 17.92
C THR A 71 1.96 -10.33 16.55
N PRO A 72 1.19 -9.23 16.49
CA PRO A 72 0.98 -8.50 15.24
C PRO A 72 2.29 -8.06 14.55
N ASN A 73 3.33 -7.76 15.32
CA ASN A 73 4.63 -7.38 14.78
C ASN A 73 5.34 -8.55 14.10
N ILE A 74 5.30 -9.75 14.70
CA ILE A 74 5.85 -10.98 14.12
C ILE A 74 5.12 -11.33 12.81
N LEU A 75 3.79 -11.21 12.78
CA LEU A 75 3.01 -11.47 11.56
C LEU A 75 3.34 -10.45 10.44
N LYS A 76 3.55 -9.18 10.81
CA LYS A 76 4.00 -8.14 9.86
C LYS A 76 5.41 -8.42 9.34
N ALA A 77 6.34 -8.84 10.20
CA ALA A 77 7.70 -9.19 9.80
C ALA A 77 7.71 -10.40 8.84
N ILE A 78 6.87 -11.40 9.08
CA ILE A 78 6.71 -12.56 8.18
C ILE A 78 6.17 -12.14 6.81
N LEU A 79 5.17 -11.24 6.78
CA LEU A 79 4.63 -10.70 5.53
C LEU A 79 5.68 -9.89 4.74
N ALA A 80 6.52 -9.13 5.44
CA ALA A 80 7.61 -8.38 4.84
C ALA A 80 8.78 -9.26 4.36
N ALA A 81 9.10 -10.33 5.11
CA ALA A 81 10.14 -11.27 4.73
C ALA A 81 9.71 -12.14 3.52
N ALA A 82 8.42 -12.47 3.41
CA ALA A 82 7.85 -13.17 2.26
C ALA A 82 7.95 -12.35 0.95
N THR A 83 7.96 -11.02 1.01
CA THR A 83 8.13 -10.14 -0.14
C THR A 83 9.59 -9.78 -0.43
N SER A 84 10.51 -10.05 0.52
CA SER A 84 11.94 -9.70 0.43
C SER A 84 12.82 -10.82 -0.16
N GLY A 85 12.21 -11.87 -0.72
CA GLY A 85 12.90 -13.02 -1.31
C GLY A 85 13.64 -12.76 -2.63
N GLU A 86 13.56 -11.57 -3.22
CA GLU A 86 14.26 -11.22 -4.45
C GLU A 86 15.33 -10.15 -4.21
N LYS A 87 16.57 -10.61 -4.07
CA LYS A 87 17.76 -9.74 -4.16
C LYS A 87 17.94 -9.31 -5.63
N PRO A 88 18.26 -8.05 -5.93
CA PRO A 88 18.17 -7.50 -7.28
C PRO A 88 19.31 -8.04 -8.17
N SER A 89 18.95 -8.70 -9.27
CA SER A 89 19.84 -8.89 -10.41
C SER A 89 19.26 -8.13 -11.59
N SER A 90 20.01 -7.15 -12.06
CA SER A 90 19.72 -6.32 -13.22
C SER A 90 19.64 -7.14 -14.51
N ALA A 91 18.79 -6.66 -15.43
CA ALA A 91 18.65 -6.99 -16.85
C ALA A 91 17.46 -7.89 -17.23
N ALA A 92 16.33 -7.25 -17.56
CA ALA A 92 15.61 -7.44 -18.82
C ALA A 92 14.34 -6.58 -18.82
N GLN A 93 14.27 -5.67 -19.80
CA GLN A 93 13.03 -5.04 -20.22
C GLN A 93 12.00 -6.09 -20.68
N ALA A 94 10.74 -5.69 -20.54
CA ALA A 94 9.56 -6.17 -21.26
C ALA A 94 9.07 -7.60 -20.91
N LYS A 95 8.13 -7.65 -19.97
CA LYS A 95 6.76 -8.12 -20.28
C LYS A 95 5.80 -7.70 -19.19
N SER A 96 5.00 -6.68 -19.52
CA SER A 96 3.67 -6.51 -18.96
C SER A 96 2.85 -7.74 -19.32
N SER A 97 2.58 -8.62 -18.36
CA SER A 97 1.32 -9.36 -18.26
C SER A 97 1.32 -10.29 -17.04
N SER A 98 0.27 -10.09 -16.24
CA SER A 98 -0.48 -11.09 -15.46
C SER A 98 0.14 -11.70 -14.20
N SER A 99 -0.01 -10.99 -13.08
CA SER A 99 -1.02 -11.44 -12.11
C SER A 99 -2.31 -10.66 -12.39
N SER A 100 -3.19 -11.25 -13.21
CA SER A 100 -4.28 -10.61 -13.96
C SER A 100 -5.50 -10.26 -13.11
N SER A 101 -5.31 -9.83 -11.86
CA SER A 101 -6.40 -9.41 -10.98
C SER A 101 -6.09 -8.01 -10.46
N TYR A 102 -7.04 -7.09 -10.57
CA TYR A 102 -6.94 -5.82 -9.87
C TYR A 102 -6.94 -6.07 -8.36
N ASN A 103 -6.05 -5.39 -7.64
CA ASN A 103 -6.00 -5.43 -6.19
C ASN A 103 -7.06 -4.47 -5.62
N PRO A 104 -7.97 -4.92 -4.74
CA PRO A 104 -8.98 -4.04 -4.14
C PRO A 104 -8.42 -2.95 -3.22
N GLU A 105 -7.15 -3.03 -2.83
CA GLU A 105 -6.47 -2.01 -2.04
C GLU A 105 -5.68 -0.99 -2.89
N GLU A 106 -5.74 -1.10 -4.22
CA GLU A 106 -5.04 -0.22 -5.15
C GLU A 106 -6.01 0.45 -6.13
N ILE A 107 -5.55 1.57 -6.71
CA ILE A 107 -6.23 2.25 -7.80
C ILE A 107 -5.33 2.24 -9.01
N THR A 108 -5.85 1.77 -10.14
CA THR A 108 -5.13 1.89 -11.40
C THR A 108 -5.44 3.23 -12.04
N LEU A 109 -4.42 4.06 -12.21
CA LEU A 109 -4.46 5.27 -13.01
C LEU A 109 -4.14 4.92 -14.47
N VAL A 110 -5.02 5.31 -15.37
CA VAL A 110 -4.85 5.19 -16.82
C VAL A 110 -4.67 6.59 -17.41
N LEU A 111 -3.54 6.81 -18.08
CA LEU A 111 -3.22 8.05 -18.81
C LEU A 111 -2.85 7.68 -20.23
N ASP A 112 -3.58 8.21 -21.22
CA ASP A 112 -3.33 7.96 -22.65
C ASP A 112 -3.16 6.46 -22.98
N GLY A 113 -3.98 5.61 -22.33
CA GLY A 113 -3.94 4.15 -22.47
C GLY A 113 -2.81 3.44 -21.71
N GLN A 114 -1.95 4.17 -20.99
CA GLN A 114 -0.91 3.61 -20.11
C GLN A 114 -1.42 3.48 -18.68
N SER A 115 -1.39 2.26 -18.16
CA SER A 115 -1.82 1.93 -16.80
C SER A 115 -0.67 1.99 -15.80
N SER A 116 -0.93 2.50 -14.61
CA SER A 116 -0.02 2.49 -13.47
C SER A 116 -0.79 2.44 -12.16
N SER A 117 -0.21 1.85 -11.11
CA SER A 117 -0.86 1.80 -9.80
C SER A 117 -0.59 3.06 -8.98
N LEU A 118 -1.62 3.56 -8.28
CA LEU A 118 -1.52 4.57 -7.24
C LEU A 118 -1.43 3.88 -5.87
N GLN A 119 -0.51 4.36 -5.05
CA GLN A 119 -0.36 3.91 -3.67
C GLN A 119 -1.22 4.78 -2.77
N TYR A 120 -1.83 4.15 -1.75
CA TYR A 120 -2.59 4.89 -0.75
C TYR A 120 -1.65 5.53 0.28
N ILE A 121 -2.12 6.62 0.86
CA ILE A 121 -1.57 7.25 2.05
C ILE A 121 -2.67 7.43 3.08
N ILE A 122 -2.27 7.47 4.34
CA ILE A 122 -3.17 7.76 5.46
C ILE A 122 -2.93 9.22 5.87
N PRO A 123 -3.96 10.09 5.81
CA PRO A 123 -3.79 11.48 6.18
C PRO A 123 -3.65 11.65 7.69
N GLN A 124 -3.03 12.75 8.10
CA GLN A 124 -3.12 13.23 9.48
C GLN A 124 -4.44 13.96 9.69
N THR A 125 -5.14 13.66 10.78
CA THR A 125 -6.36 14.39 11.15
C THR A 125 -5.99 15.67 11.90
N ARG A 126 -6.52 16.81 11.44
CA ARG A 126 -6.39 18.10 12.11
C ARG A 126 -7.76 18.66 12.45
N THR A 127 -7.95 19.10 13.68
CA THR A 127 -9.18 19.79 14.11
C THR A 127 -8.87 21.24 14.41
N ALA A 128 -9.71 22.17 13.92
CA ALA A 128 -9.58 23.59 14.22
C ALA A 128 -10.92 24.29 14.39
N ALA A 129 -10.95 25.28 15.29
CA ALA A 129 -12.04 26.22 15.41
C ALA A 129 -12.09 27.13 14.18
N ARG A 130 -13.30 27.36 13.65
CA ARG A 130 -13.54 28.30 12.55
C ARG A 130 -14.14 29.59 13.09
N ALA A 131 -13.82 30.71 12.44
CA ALA A 131 -14.34 32.05 12.77
C ALA A 131 -14.25 32.35 14.27
N LEU A 132 -13.06 32.21 14.87
CA LEU A 132 -12.80 32.41 16.31
C LEU A 132 -13.73 31.58 17.23
N GLY A 133 -14.23 30.44 16.77
CA GLY A 133 -15.14 29.55 17.51
C GLY A 133 -16.62 29.70 17.14
N PHE A 134 -17.00 30.82 16.53
CA PHE A 134 -18.39 31.06 16.10
C PHE A 134 -18.82 30.23 14.89
N GLY A 135 -17.85 29.69 14.13
CA GLY A 135 -18.11 28.79 12.99
C GLY A 135 -18.05 27.29 13.36
N GLY A 136 -17.92 27.00 14.66
CA GLY A 136 -17.76 25.65 15.20
C GLY A 136 -16.41 25.02 14.88
N MET A 137 -16.34 23.69 15.01
CA MET A 137 -15.12 22.91 14.76
C MET A 137 -15.16 22.33 13.34
N ALA A 138 -14.00 22.30 12.70
CA ALA A 138 -13.79 21.60 11.43
C ALA A 138 -12.67 20.58 11.56
N THR A 139 -12.89 19.41 10.96
CA THR A 139 -11.90 18.34 10.82
C THR A 139 -11.37 18.34 9.40
N TYR A 140 -10.07 18.11 9.27
CA TYR A 140 -9.34 18.11 8.01
C TYR A 140 -8.50 16.84 7.89
N ALA A 141 -8.53 16.22 6.70
CA ALA A 141 -7.49 15.30 6.28
C ALA A 141 -6.31 16.12 5.75
N THR A 142 -5.14 15.91 6.34
CA THR A 142 -3.91 16.66 6.05
C THR A 142 -2.85 15.71 5.49
N LEU A 143 -2.30 16.07 4.34
CA LEU A 143 -1.21 15.40 3.66
C LEU A 143 0.05 16.26 3.75
N SER A 144 1.19 15.63 3.95
CA SER A 144 2.48 16.31 3.97
C SER A 144 2.91 16.78 2.58
N GLY A 145 3.64 17.89 2.53
CA GLY A 145 4.17 18.48 1.30
C GLY A 145 3.16 19.36 0.57
N GLU A 146 3.66 20.34 -0.18
CA GLU A 146 2.85 21.23 -1.02
C GLU A 146 2.47 20.62 -2.38
N LYS A 147 3.13 19.52 -2.75
CA LYS A 147 2.94 18.82 -4.02
C LYS A 147 2.90 17.32 -3.83
N ALA A 148 2.03 16.66 -4.58
CA ALA A 148 1.98 15.21 -4.66
C ALA A 148 3.26 14.66 -5.27
N GLN A 149 3.72 13.51 -4.78
CA GLN A 149 4.82 12.79 -5.40
C GLN A 149 4.44 12.33 -6.81
N ARG A 150 3.20 11.86 -6.98
CA ARG A 150 2.67 11.49 -8.29
C ARG A 150 2.17 12.73 -9.03
N ARG A 151 2.82 13.07 -10.14
CA ARG A 151 2.39 14.13 -11.06
C ARG A 151 1.80 13.52 -12.33
N ILE A 152 0.74 14.11 -12.84
CA ILE A 152 0.08 13.68 -14.07
C ILE A 152 -0.15 14.89 -14.98
N ALA A 153 -0.17 14.61 -16.28
CA ALA A 153 -0.59 15.54 -17.31
C ALA A 153 -1.70 14.87 -18.12
N GLY A 154 -2.69 15.64 -18.58
CA GLY A 154 -3.82 15.13 -19.34
C GLY A 154 -5.02 14.71 -18.49
N ASN A 155 -5.93 13.96 -19.11
CA ASN A 155 -7.19 13.56 -18.49
C ASN A 155 -7.06 12.13 -17.94
N PRO A 156 -7.08 11.93 -16.62
CA PRO A 156 -6.96 10.60 -16.04
C PRO A 156 -8.28 9.84 -16.10
N GLU A 157 -8.18 8.53 -16.33
CA GLU A 157 -9.21 7.58 -15.92
C GLU A 157 -8.67 6.74 -14.75
N PHE A 158 -9.55 6.31 -13.86
CA PHE A 158 -9.19 5.45 -12.75
C PHE A 158 -9.99 4.15 -12.80
N ILE A 159 -9.35 3.03 -12.52
CA ILE A 159 -10.01 1.74 -12.35
C ILE A 159 -9.93 1.37 -10.87
N VAL A 160 -11.11 1.15 -10.28
CA VAL A 160 -11.29 0.87 -8.84
C VAL A 160 -12.09 -0.41 -8.68
N SER A 161 -11.64 -1.29 -7.78
CA SER A 161 -12.42 -2.49 -7.41
C SER A 161 -13.39 -2.13 -6.29
N VAL A 162 -14.68 -2.19 -6.57
CA VAL A 162 -15.74 -1.88 -5.60
C VAL A 162 -16.39 -3.18 -5.12
N PRO A 163 -16.56 -3.40 -3.80
CA PRO A 163 -17.30 -4.55 -3.28
C PRO A 163 -18.72 -4.63 -3.85
N ARG A 164 -19.20 -5.82 -4.19
CA ARG A 164 -20.56 -6.04 -4.74
C ARG A 164 -21.69 -5.59 -3.83
N ASN A 165 -21.44 -5.54 -2.52
CA ASN A 165 -22.38 -5.08 -1.51
C ASN A 165 -22.27 -3.57 -1.22
N ALA A 166 -21.35 -2.85 -1.86
CA ALA A 166 -21.18 -1.41 -1.74
C ALA A 166 -21.82 -0.69 -2.94
N GLN A 167 -22.36 0.50 -2.71
CA GLN A 167 -22.76 1.39 -3.80
C GLN A 167 -21.54 2.17 -4.28
N ALA A 168 -21.16 2.04 -5.54
CA ALA A 168 -19.96 2.66 -6.10
C ALA A 168 -19.90 4.19 -5.87
N ASN A 169 -21.05 4.86 -5.99
CA ASN A 169 -21.18 6.31 -5.76
C ASN A 169 -20.86 6.73 -4.31
N ASN A 170 -21.06 5.85 -3.33
CA ASN A 170 -20.76 6.11 -1.92
C ASN A 170 -19.44 5.47 -1.48
N TYR A 171 -18.80 4.70 -2.36
CA TYR A 171 -17.56 4.00 -2.04
C TYR A 171 -16.33 4.89 -2.22
N LEU A 172 -16.42 5.94 -3.05
CA LEU A 172 -15.30 6.81 -3.35
C LEU A 172 -15.67 8.28 -3.55
N THR A 173 -14.68 9.15 -3.48
CA THR A 173 -14.78 10.56 -3.87
C THR A 173 -13.47 11.04 -4.48
N LEU A 174 -13.52 11.69 -5.63
CA LEU A 174 -12.39 12.49 -6.13
C LEU A 174 -12.46 13.88 -5.49
N ALA A 175 -11.39 14.28 -4.82
CA ALA A 175 -11.35 15.54 -4.07
C ALA A 175 -10.17 16.40 -4.47
N ASN A 176 -10.37 17.71 -4.54
CA ASN A 176 -9.31 18.71 -4.61
C ASN A 176 -8.83 19.07 -3.20
N PHE A 177 -7.51 19.24 -3.04
CA PHE A 177 -6.86 19.62 -1.80
C PHE A 177 -6.34 21.05 -1.87
N ALA A 178 -6.53 21.79 -0.77
CA ALA A 178 -5.97 23.12 -0.63
C ALA A 178 -4.52 23.04 -0.14
N VAL A 179 -3.60 23.64 -0.90
CA VAL A 179 -2.21 23.85 -0.46
C VAL A 179 -2.20 24.93 0.62
N ARG A 180 -1.41 24.71 1.68
CA ARG A 180 -1.30 25.58 2.84
C ARG A 180 0.14 26.05 3.01
N ASN A 181 0.29 27.26 3.55
CA ASN A 181 1.60 27.92 3.74
C ASN A 181 2.52 27.22 4.75
N ASN A 182 2.01 26.24 5.50
CA ASN A 182 2.78 25.41 6.42
C ASN A 182 3.33 24.15 5.73
N GLY A 183 3.37 24.11 4.40
CA GLY A 183 3.93 23.00 3.65
C GLY A 183 3.03 21.76 3.61
N THR A 184 1.72 21.92 3.80
CA THR A 184 0.75 20.81 3.77
C THR A 184 -0.33 21.01 2.71
N ARG A 185 -1.01 19.92 2.38
CA ARG A 185 -2.23 19.92 1.58
C ARG A 185 -3.36 19.38 2.43
N GLU A 186 -4.52 20.00 2.40
CA GLU A 186 -5.64 19.52 3.22
C GLU A 186 -7.01 19.69 2.56
N VAL A 187 -7.93 18.85 3.00
CA VAL A 187 -9.35 18.91 2.64
C VAL A 187 -10.19 18.76 3.91
N MET A 188 -11.26 19.55 4.01
CA MET A 188 -12.19 19.44 5.13
C MET A 188 -13.02 18.16 4.96
N THR A 189 -13.03 17.32 6.00
CA THR A 189 -13.72 16.01 6.04
C THR A 189 -14.89 15.99 7.02
N GLY A 190 -15.13 17.10 7.71
CA GLY A 190 -16.27 17.26 8.56
C GLY A 190 -16.24 18.56 9.35
N GLY A 191 -17.35 18.83 10.03
CA GLY A 191 -17.50 19.97 10.91
C GLY A 191 -18.87 20.63 10.83
N GLY A 192 -19.01 21.71 11.59
CA GLY A 192 -20.22 22.53 11.61
C GLY A 192 -20.40 23.27 12.94
N TYR A 193 -21.44 24.08 12.99
CA TYR A 193 -21.84 24.85 14.17
C TYR A 193 -23.23 24.36 14.56
N MET A 194 -23.36 23.74 15.74
CA MET A 194 -24.58 23.07 16.24
C MET A 194 -25.10 21.87 15.42
N SER A 195 -24.57 21.62 14.23
CA SER A 195 -24.83 20.43 13.40
C SER A 195 -23.51 19.89 12.86
N TYR A 196 -23.41 18.58 12.64
CA TYR A 196 -22.22 17.91 12.12
C TYR A 196 -22.48 17.40 10.71
N SER A 197 -21.65 17.84 9.76
CA SER A 197 -21.48 17.15 8.48
C SER A 197 -20.21 16.31 8.54
N SER A 198 -20.25 15.13 7.92
CA SER A 198 -19.08 14.30 7.64
C SER A 198 -18.86 14.18 6.13
N GLY A 199 -17.69 13.70 5.75
CA GLY A 199 -17.28 13.52 4.35
C GLY A 199 -16.58 14.74 3.77
N ILE A 200 -16.07 14.57 2.55
CA ILE A 200 -15.38 15.63 1.82
C ILE A 200 -16.33 16.81 1.62
N ASN A 201 -15.88 18.01 1.99
CA ASN A 201 -16.65 19.22 1.75
C ASN A 201 -17.06 19.33 0.27
N LYS A 202 -18.34 19.55 0.00
CA LYS A 202 -18.90 19.54 -1.37
C LYS A 202 -18.18 20.49 -2.34
N SER A 203 -17.67 21.62 -1.86
CA SER A 203 -16.90 22.57 -2.69
C SER A 203 -15.51 22.07 -3.13
N ARG A 204 -15.09 20.90 -2.62
CA ARG A 204 -13.84 20.23 -2.94
C ARG A 204 -14.06 18.92 -3.69
N VAL A 205 -15.32 18.49 -3.87
CA VAL A 205 -15.63 17.29 -4.64
C VAL A 205 -15.51 17.63 -6.13
N VAL A 206 -14.72 16.84 -6.84
CA VAL A 206 -14.63 16.88 -8.30
C VAL A 206 -15.68 15.90 -8.85
N PRO A 207 -16.61 16.34 -9.70
CA PRO A 207 -17.60 15.45 -10.29
C PRO A 207 -16.94 14.38 -11.17
N VAL A 208 -17.39 13.13 -11.03
CA VAL A 208 -16.92 11.98 -11.80
C VAL A 208 -18.11 11.18 -12.34
N THR A 209 -17.92 10.53 -13.49
CA THR A 209 -18.76 9.41 -13.90
C THR A 209 -18.19 8.11 -13.32
N ILE A 210 -19.08 7.17 -12.99
CA ILE A 210 -18.72 5.87 -12.41
C ILE A 210 -19.47 4.81 -13.19
N GLU A 211 -18.75 4.01 -13.97
CA GLU A 211 -19.32 3.01 -14.86
C GLU A 211 -18.64 1.66 -14.64
N PRO A 212 -19.37 0.54 -14.57
CA PRO A 212 -18.74 -0.78 -14.57
C PRO A 212 -17.88 -0.97 -15.82
N LEU A 213 -16.68 -1.52 -15.69
CA LEU A 213 -15.89 -1.94 -16.85
C LEU A 213 -16.66 -3.02 -17.62
N ALA A 214 -16.59 -2.96 -18.95
CA ALA A 214 -17.14 -4.02 -19.80
C ALA A 214 -16.45 -5.37 -19.55
N ASP A 215 -15.13 -5.34 -19.36
CA ASP A 215 -14.35 -6.51 -18.99
C ASP A 215 -14.17 -6.60 -17.46
N GLN A 216 -14.69 -7.68 -16.89
CA GLN A 216 -14.61 -8.00 -15.46
C GLN A 216 -13.74 -9.24 -15.19
N SER A 217 -13.04 -9.78 -16.20
CA SER A 217 -12.25 -11.01 -16.05
C SER A 217 -11.11 -10.89 -15.04
N ALA A 218 -10.65 -9.65 -14.81
CA ALA A 218 -9.63 -9.31 -13.83
C ALA A 218 -10.20 -8.84 -12.48
N ALA A 219 -11.52 -8.90 -12.29
CA ALA A 219 -12.14 -8.58 -11.01
C ALA A 219 -11.89 -9.71 -10.02
N ARG A 220 -11.54 -9.36 -8.77
CA ARG A 220 -11.47 -10.36 -7.70
C ARG A 220 -12.88 -10.77 -7.25
N ASP A 221 -13.02 -12.01 -6.78
CA ASP A 221 -14.29 -12.52 -6.26
C ASP A 221 -14.90 -11.56 -5.21
N GLY A 222 -16.18 -11.24 -5.38
CA GLY A 222 -16.89 -10.30 -4.52
C GLY A 222 -16.74 -8.83 -4.90
N PHE A 223 -15.99 -8.49 -5.95
CA PHE A 223 -15.80 -7.12 -6.44
C PHE A 223 -16.32 -6.92 -7.87
N ILE A 224 -16.50 -5.65 -8.23
CA ILE A 224 -16.82 -5.16 -9.58
C ILE A 224 -15.84 -4.03 -9.89
N LEU A 225 -15.16 -4.13 -11.03
CA LEU A 225 -14.29 -3.07 -11.55
C LEU A 225 -15.13 -1.93 -12.10
N HIS A 226 -14.86 -0.72 -11.64
CA HIS A 226 -15.49 0.50 -12.14
C HIS A 226 -14.43 1.42 -12.73
N LYS A 227 -14.79 2.05 -13.84
CA LYS A 227 -14.07 3.14 -14.47
C LYS A 227 -14.61 4.44 -13.92
N ILE A 228 -13.70 5.27 -13.41
CA ILE A 228 -13.98 6.57 -12.85
C ILE A 228 -13.35 7.61 -13.76
N THR A 229 -14.17 8.52 -14.30
CA THR A 229 -13.71 9.55 -15.23
C THR A 229 -14.16 10.92 -14.73
N PRO A 230 -13.25 11.90 -14.55
CA PRO A 230 -13.64 13.29 -14.27
C PRO A 230 -14.61 13.81 -15.34
N VAL A 231 -15.71 14.45 -14.92
CA VAL A 231 -16.73 14.98 -15.85
C VAL A 231 -16.19 16.12 -16.70
N SER A 232 -15.23 16.88 -16.15
CA SER A 232 -14.57 17.99 -16.83
C SER A 232 -13.06 17.79 -16.78
N PRO A 233 -12.30 18.35 -17.75
CA PRO A 233 -10.84 18.37 -17.69
C PRO A 233 -10.35 18.90 -16.34
N MET A 234 -9.40 18.18 -15.75
CA MET A 234 -8.87 18.56 -14.45
C MET A 234 -7.99 19.81 -14.60
N VAL A 235 -8.26 20.80 -13.75
CA VAL A 235 -7.41 22.00 -13.67
C VAL A 235 -6.12 21.68 -12.90
N LYS A 236 -5.09 22.51 -13.08
CA LYS A 236 -3.85 22.41 -12.30
C LYS A 236 -4.17 22.45 -10.80
N GLY A 237 -3.63 21.50 -10.04
CA GLY A 237 -3.87 21.42 -8.60
C GLY A 237 -3.50 20.09 -7.97
N GLU A 238 -3.92 19.93 -6.72
CA GLU A 238 -3.64 18.75 -5.88
C GLU A 238 -4.93 17.99 -5.62
N TYR A 239 -4.88 16.67 -5.75
CA TYR A 239 -6.06 15.83 -5.75
C TYR A 239 -5.80 14.51 -5.02
N ALA A 240 -6.87 13.92 -4.50
CA ALA A 240 -6.83 12.52 -4.09
C ALA A 240 -8.14 11.82 -4.46
N LEU A 241 -8.03 10.56 -4.85
CA LEU A 241 -9.19 9.66 -4.75
C LEU A 241 -9.26 9.15 -3.30
N VAL A 242 -10.42 9.29 -2.69
CA VAL A 242 -10.67 8.85 -1.31
C VAL A 242 -11.56 7.62 -1.37
N LEU A 243 -11.10 6.48 -0.84
CA LEU A 243 -11.92 5.28 -0.68
C LEU A 243 -12.45 5.18 0.75
N TYR A 244 -13.76 5.02 0.88
CA TYR A 244 -14.46 4.86 2.15
C TYR A 244 -14.45 3.40 2.58
N THR A 245 -13.26 2.89 2.94
CA THR A 245 -13.06 1.47 3.26
C THR A 245 -13.45 1.10 4.70
N GLY A 246 -13.66 2.08 5.58
CA GLY A 246 -13.94 1.83 7.00
C GLY A 246 -15.38 2.08 7.48
N GLU A 247 -16.35 2.37 6.60
CA GLU A 247 -17.71 2.72 7.04
C GLU A 247 -18.54 1.57 7.64
N MET A 248 -17.97 0.36 7.76
CA MET A 248 -18.62 -0.74 8.49
C MET A 248 -18.08 -1.00 9.90
N ARG A 249 -17.35 -0.09 10.57
CA ARG A 249 -17.08 -0.25 12.02
C ARG A 249 -16.98 1.09 12.74
N THR A 250 -18.08 1.51 13.37
CA THR A 250 -18.18 1.85 14.82
C THR A 250 -19.30 2.87 15.07
N SER A 251 -20.31 2.44 15.82
CA SER A 251 -21.20 3.32 16.56
C SER A 251 -20.40 3.93 17.72
N GLY A 252 -19.70 5.03 17.46
CA GLY A 252 -18.92 5.75 18.47
C GLY A 252 -18.76 7.22 18.09
N PHE A 253 -18.99 8.11 19.05
CA PHE A 253 -18.97 9.57 18.86
C PHE A 253 -17.61 10.16 18.41
N PHE A 254 -16.54 9.35 18.34
CA PHE A 254 -15.16 9.83 18.10
C PHE A 254 -14.28 8.96 17.17
N THR A 255 -14.81 7.90 16.56
CA THR A 255 -14.00 7.01 15.71
C THR A 255 -14.31 7.24 14.23
N GLN A 256 -13.51 8.09 13.57
CA GLN A 256 -13.52 8.13 12.11
C GLN A 256 -12.78 6.91 11.56
N ALA A 257 -13.46 6.18 10.68
CA ALA A 257 -12.84 5.24 9.77
C ALA A 257 -11.62 5.87 9.08
N ALA A 258 -10.48 5.17 9.09
CA ALA A 258 -9.32 5.59 8.32
C ALA A 258 -9.59 5.34 6.83
N ASN A 259 -10.08 6.35 6.13
CA ASN A 259 -10.22 6.31 4.67
C ASN A 259 -8.84 6.24 4.02
N SER A 260 -8.75 5.57 2.87
CA SER A 260 -7.53 5.49 2.08
C SER A 260 -7.50 6.61 1.04
N TYR A 261 -6.40 7.34 0.96
CA TYR A 261 -6.24 8.48 0.04
C TYR A 261 -5.19 8.15 -1.01
N PHE A 262 -5.53 8.32 -2.28
CA PHE A 262 -4.63 8.07 -3.40
C PHE A 262 -4.26 9.41 -4.00
N ASP A 263 -3.14 9.97 -3.53
CA ASP A 263 -2.69 11.33 -3.79
C ASP A 263 -1.99 11.47 -5.15
N PHE A 264 -2.35 12.51 -5.88
CA PHE A 264 -1.72 12.91 -7.13
C PHE A 264 -1.94 14.40 -7.39
N GLY A 265 -1.14 14.97 -8.29
CA GLY A 265 -1.34 16.34 -8.71
C GLY A 265 -1.30 16.48 -10.22
N VAL A 266 -2.04 17.47 -10.70
CA VAL A 266 -2.19 17.82 -12.11
C VAL A 266 -1.34 19.06 -12.37
N ASP A 267 -0.47 19.00 -13.38
CA ASP A 267 0.41 20.11 -13.79
C ASP A 267 -0.14 20.99 -14.90
#